data_AF-A0AAN4YPN9-F1
#
_entry.id   AF-A0AAN4YPN9-F1
#
_cell.length_a   1.000
_cell.length_b   1.000
_cell.length_c   1.000
_cell.angle_alpha   90.00
_cell.angle_beta   90.00
_cell.angle_gamma   90.00
#
_symmetry.space_group_name_H-M   'P 1'
#
loop_
_entity.id
_entity.type
_entity.pdbx_description
1 polymer ?
#
loop_
_entity_poly.entity_id
_entity_poly.type
_entity_poly.pdbx_seq_one_letter_code
_entity_poly.pdbx_strand_id
1 'polypeptide(L)' 'MTVISLLEQLLLFDPDKRLTAETALQHPYLAPYHDPDDEPAALEKFDWSFNDADLPIDTWKLMMCVAIGSAKCAPN' A
#
# COMPACT_ATOMS: atom_id res chain seq x y z
N MET A 1 -19.44 20.87 -1.30
CA MET A 1 -17.97 20.73 -1.14
C MET A 1 -17.39 20.29 -2.46
N THR A 2 -16.32 20.96 -2.93
CA THR A 2 -15.77 20.77 -4.27
C THR A 2 -14.56 19.83 -4.24
N VAL A 3 -14.21 19.26 -5.39
CA VAL A 3 -12.97 18.47 -5.52
C VAL A 3 -11.71 19.30 -5.22
N ILE A 4 -11.80 20.61 -5.45
CA ILE A 4 -10.69 21.55 -5.27
C ILE A 4 -10.27 21.61 -3.79
N SER A 5 -11.21 21.63 -2.84
CA SER A 5 -10.87 21.67 -1.41
C SER A 5 -10.14 20.42 -0.93
N LEU A 6 -10.47 19.25 -1.51
CA LEU A 6 -9.76 18.00 -1.23
C LEU A 6 -8.33 18.05 -1.79
N LEU A 7 -8.18 18.48 -3.04
CA LEU A 7 -6.88 18.57 -3.71
C LEU A 7 -5.92 19.54 -3.02
N GLU A 8 -6.42 20.68 -2.52
CA GLU A 8 -5.63 21.65 -1.76
C GLU A 8 -5.01 21.04 -0.50
N GLN A 9 -5.71 20.10 0.16
CA GLN A 9 -5.21 19.43 1.38
C GLN A 9 -4.31 18.22 1.08
N LEU A 10 -4.42 17.64 -0.12
CA LEU A 10 -3.56 16.52 -0.56
C LEU A 10 -2.24 17.00 -1.19
N LEU A 11 -2.26 18.15 -1.88
CA LEU A 11 -1.12 18.67 -2.65
C LEU A 11 -0.26 19.66 -1.85
N LEU A 12 -0.13 19.42 -0.53
CA LEU A 12 0.76 20.18 0.33
C LEU A 12 2.21 19.71 0.16
N PHE A 13 3.13 20.69 0.13
CA PHE A 13 4.56 20.44 0.04
C PHE A 13 5.10 19.78 1.32
N ASP A 14 4.62 20.25 2.47
CA ASP A 14 4.94 19.68 3.77
C ASP A 14 4.17 18.36 3.95
N PRO A 15 4.85 17.20 4.02
CA PRO A 15 4.19 15.90 4.14
C PRO A 15 3.44 15.75 5.46
N ASP A 16 3.88 16.43 6.53
CA ASP A 16 3.26 16.31 7.86
C ASP A 16 1.93 17.08 7.92
N LYS A 17 1.75 18.07 7.03
CA LYS A 17 0.49 18.80 6.89
C LYS A 17 -0.48 18.15 5.90
N ARG A 18 -0.01 17.18 5.12
CA ARG A 18 -0.82 16.48 4.12
C ARG A 18 -1.88 15.64 4.83
N LEU A 19 -3.10 15.67 4.28
CA LEU A 19 -4.19 14.86 4.79
C LEU A 19 -3.84 13.37 4.74
N THR A 20 -4.18 12.62 5.80
CA THR A 20 -4.05 11.16 5.80
C THR A 20 -5.11 10.50 4.92
N ALA A 21 -4.84 9.27 4.46
CA ALA A 21 -5.80 8.52 3.65
C ALA A 21 -7.17 8.37 4.35
N GLU A 22 -7.15 8.01 5.63
CA GLU A 22 -8.35 7.86 6.47
C GLU A 22 -9.17 9.17 6.55
N THR A 23 -8.50 10.30 6.76
CA THR A 23 -9.20 11.61 6.85
C THR A 23 -9.70 12.07 5.48
N ALA A 24 -8.98 11.73 4.40
CA ALA A 24 -9.39 12.04 3.04
C ALA A 24 -10.67 11.30 2.63
N LEU A 25 -10.83 10.03 3.03
CA LEU A 25 -12.02 9.22 2.75
C LEU A 25 -13.30 9.81 3.37
N GLN A 26 -13.17 10.46 4.53
CA GLN A 26 -14.26 11.16 5.20
C GLN A 26 -14.64 12.52 4.55
N HIS A 27 -13.90 12.98 3.54
CA HIS A 27 -14.16 14.28 2.92
C HIS A 27 -15.53 14.27 2.19
N PRO A 28 -16.38 15.31 2.33
CA PRO A 28 -17.74 15.30 1.76
C PRO A 28 -17.85 15.20 0.23
N TYR A 29 -16.73 15.31 -0.49
CA TYR A 29 -16.66 14.97 -1.91
C TYR A 29 -16.79 13.45 -2.15
N LEU A 30 -16.23 12.63 -1.24
CA LEU A 30 -16.24 11.16 -1.30
C LEU A 30 -17.41 10.53 -0.53
N ALA A 31 -18.22 11.33 0.18
CA ALA A 31 -19.35 10.86 1.00
C ALA A 31 -20.31 9.86 0.31
N PRO A 32 -20.61 9.95 -1.01
CA PRO A 32 -21.45 8.95 -1.67
C PRO A 32 -20.83 7.55 -1.79
N TYR A 33 -19.51 7.44 -1.63
CA TYR A 33 -18.74 6.21 -1.78
C TYR A 33 -18.10 5.72 -0.49
N HIS A 34 -18.01 6.59 0.53
CA HIS A 34 -17.37 6.27 1.79
C HIS A 34 -18.18 5.23 2.58
N ASP A 35 -17.57 4.09 2.86
CA ASP A 35 -18.13 3.01 3.68
C ASP A 35 -17.06 2.49 4.66
N PRO A 36 -17.15 2.82 5.96
CA PRO A 36 -16.17 2.36 6.95
C PRO A 36 -16.05 0.84 7.07
N ASP A 37 -17.10 0.08 6.72
CA ASP A 37 -17.08 -1.38 6.82
C ASP A 37 -16.39 -2.04 5.61
N ASP A 38 -16.29 -1.35 4.46
CA ASP A 38 -15.60 -1.79 3.23
C ASP A 38 -14.20 -1.17 3.05
N GLU A 39 -13.72 -0.42 4.06
CA GLU A 39 -12.42 0.25 4.07
C GLU A 39 -11.50 -0.29 5.21
N PRO A 40 -11.15 -1.60 5.24
CA PRO A 40 -10.38 -2.17 6.33
C PRO A 40 -8.91 -1.76 6.31
N ALA A 41 -8.35 -1.48 7.49
CA ALA A 41 -6.91 -1.37 7.68
C ALA A 41 -6.26 -2.75 7.78
N ALA A 42 -5.04 -2.90 7.25
CA ALA A 42 -4.25 -4.10 7.46
C ALA A 42 -3.90 -4.25 8.95
N LEU A 43 -4.29 -5.38 9.56
CA LEU A 43 -4.03 -5.67 10.97
C LEU A 43 -2.53 -5.83 11.26
N GLU A 44 -1.81 -6.44 10.33
CA GLU A 44 -0.37 -6.67 10.42
C GLU A 44 0.38 -5.68 9.54
N LYS A 45 1.47 -5.13 10.08
CA LYS A 45 2.39 -4.30 9.30
C LYS A 45 3.12 -5.19 8.30
N PHE A 46 3.33 -4.65 7.10
CA PHE A 46 4.18 -5.31 6.12
C PHE A 46 5.60 -5.49 6.68
N ASP A 47 6.14 -6.69 6.56
CA ASP A 47 7.49 -7.01 7.01
C ASP A 47 8.52 -6.53 5.98
N TRP A 48 9.21 -5.43 6.31
CA TRP A 48 10.28 -4.87 5.48
C TRP A 48 11.62 -5.56 5.64
N SER A 49 11.77 -6.48 6.60
CA SER A 49 13.05 -7.17 6.87
C SER A 49 13.61 -7.88 5.63
N PHE A 50 12.71 -8.28 4.73
CA PHE A 50 13.06 -8.86 3.44
C PHE A 50 13.86 -7.90 2.55
N ASN A 51 13.55 -6.60 2.52
CA ASN A 51 14.21 -5.63 1.63
C ASN A 51 15.68 -5.39 2.01
N ASP A 52 15.98 -5.47 3.30
CA ASP A 52 17.31 -5.18 3.84
C ASP A 52 18.17 -6.45 3.99
N ALA A 53 17.67 -7.59 3.51
CA ALA A 53 18.36 -8.86 3.64
C ALA A 53 19.50 -8.98 2.60
N ASP A 54 20.75 -9.09 3.04
CA ASP A 54 21.87 -9.40 2.14
C ASP A 54 21.90 -10.90 1.79
N LEU A 55 21.02 -11.32 0.88
CA LEU A 55 20.93 -12.70 0.42
C LEU A 55 21.64 -12.91 -0.93
N PRO A 56 22.25 -14.09 -1.16
CA PRO A 56 22.77 -14.45 -2.48
C PRO A 56 21.67 -14.41 -3.55
N ILE A 57 22.05 -14.04 -4.78
CA ILE A 57 21.13 -13.91 -5.92
C ILE A 57 20.29 -15.17 -6.16
N ASP A 58 20.83 -16.36 -5.88
CA ASP A 58 20.11 -17.61 -6.09
C ASP A 58 18.99 -17.84 -5.06
N THR A 59 19.17 -17.34 -3.83
CA THR A 59 18.11 -17.33 -2.81
C THR A 59 16.96 -16.42 -3.25
N TRP A 60 17.27 -15.24 -3.79
CA TRP A 60 16.25 -14.33 -4.31
C TRP A 60 15.45 -14.92 -5.46
N LYS A 61 16.14 -15.56 -6.43
CA LYS A 61 15.48 -16.26 -7.53
C LYS A 61 14.54 -17.36 -7.02
N LEU A 62 14.98 -18.13 -6.03
CA LEU A 62 14.17 -19.19 -5.43
C LEU A 62 12.93 -18.62 -4.73
N MET A 63 13.09 -17.59 -3.90
CA MET A 63 11.97 -16.94 -3.21
C MET A 63 10.96 -16.34 -4.20
N MET A 64 11.44 -15.71 -5.27
CA MET A 64 10.61 -15.17 -6.35
C MET A 64 9.88 -16.28 -7.12
N CYS A 65 10.57 -17.39 -7.46
CA CYS A 65 9.96 -18.58 -8.06
C CYS A 65 8.84 -19.15 -7.17
N VAL A 66 9.07 -19.22 -5.85
CA VAL A 66 8.09 -19.73 -4.89
C VAL A 66 6.90 -18.77 -4.76
N ALA A 67 7.13 -17.46 -4.67
CA ALA A 67 6.09 -16.45 -4.53
C ALA A 67 5.18 -16.33 -5.77
N ILE A 68 5.74 -16.49 -6.98
CA ILE A 68 4.98 -16.43 -8.26
C ILE A 68 4.21 -17.75 -8.53
N GLY A 69 4.51 -18.82 -7.78
CA GLY A 69 3.79 -20.10 -7.83
C GLY A 69 4.52 -21.19 -8.62
N SER A 70 5.04 -22.17 -7.87
CA SER A 70 4.97 -23.64 -8.00
C SER A 70 4.81 -24.39 -9.35
N ALA A 71 4.93 -23.79 -10.54
CA ALA A 71 4.63 -24.51 -11.80
C ALA A 71 5.80 -24.73 -12.77
N LYS A 72 6.96 -24.07 -12.59
CA LYS A 72 8.09 -24.21 -13.55
C LYS A 72 9.50 -24.31 -12.96
N CYS A 73 9.69 -24.08 -11.66
CA CYS A 73 11.01 -24.14 -11.02
C CYS A 73 11.21 -25.48 -10.28
N ALA A 74 10.96 -26.62 -10.94
CA ALA A 74 11.51 -27.91 -10.50
C ALA A 74 12.77 -28.17 -11.33
N PRO A 75 13.95 -28.36 -10.72
CA PRO A 75 15.12 -28.78 -11.47
C PRO A 75 14.85 -30.20 -12.00
N ASN A 76 15.14 -30.42 -13.29
CA ASN A 76 15.40 -31.78 -13.80
C ASN A 76 16.54 -32.43 -13.02
#